data_AF-A0A844Q0G6-F1
#
_entry.id   AF-A0A844Q0G6-F1
#
_cell.length_a   1.000
_cell.length_b   1.000
_cell.length_c   1.000
_cell.angle_alpha   90.00
_cell.angle_beta   90.00
_cell.angle_gamma   90.00
#
_symmetry.space_group_name_H-M   'P 1'
#
loop_
_entity.id
_entity.type
_entity.pdbx_description
1 polymer ?
#
loop_
_entity_poly.entity_id
_entity_poly.type
_entity_poly.pdbx_seq_one_letter_code
_entity_poly.pdbx_strand_id
1 'polypeptide(L)' 'MKTLTLFLSALMLWGYSLSAAADPSCEGRFVNPITDVCWRCIFPLSLGSVQVGKGDLPDTSNPGSPLQLCPA' A
#
# COMPACT_ATOMS: atom_id res chain seq x y z
N MET A 1 -20.64 39.92 -10.74
CA MET A 1 -20.83 38.73 -11.59
C MET A 1 -19.51 38.04 -11.93
N LYS A 2 -18.52 38.71 -12.53
CA LYS A 2 -17.20 38.12 -12.87
C LYS A 2 -16.45 37.48 -11.69
N THR A 3 -16.47 38.12 -10.51
CA THR A 3 -15.83 37.58 -9.29
C THR A 3 -16.47 36.29 -8.79
N LEU A 4 -17.81 36.19 -8.89
CA LEU A 4 -18.54 34.97 -8.55
C LEU A 4 -18.20 33.84 -9.53
N THR A 5 -18.12 34.15 -10.83
CA THR A 5 -17.73 33.17 -11.86
C THR A 5 -16.32 32.62 -11.61
N LEU A 6 -15.37 33.48 -11.23
CA LEU A 6 -14.00 33.06 -10.90
C LEU A 6 -13.95 32.16 -9.65
N PHE A 7 -14.72 32.51 -8.60
CA PHE A 7 -14.78 31.71 -7.38
C PHE A 7 -15.37 30.32 -7.62
N LEU A 8 -16.43 30.21 -8.42
CA LEU A 8 -17.01 28.92 -8.80
C LEU A 8 -16.05 28.09 -9.66
N SER A 9 -15.29 28.71 -10.57
CA SER A 9 -14.30 27.97 -11.38
C SER A 9 -13.15 27.42 -10.54
N ALA A 10 -12.68 28.16 -9.53
CA ALA A 10 -11.64 27.70 -8.62
C ALA A 10 -12.11 26.53 -7.74
N LEU A 11 -13.38 26.54 -7.32
CA LEU A 11 -13.96 25.46 -6.49
C LEU A 11 -14.09 24.14 -7.26
N MET A 12 -14.39 24.19 -8.56
CA MET A 12 -14.46 23.00 -9.41
C MET A 12 -13.09 22.37 -9.68
N LEU A 13 -12.02 23.19 -9.71
CA LEU A 13 -10.65 22.72 -9.91
C LEU A 13 -10.05 22.01 -8.68
N TRP A 14 -10.57 22.29 -7.48
CA TRP A 14 -10.14 21.63 -6.24
C TRP A 14 -10.87 20.30 -5.93
N GLY A 15 -11.92 19.97 -6.69
CA GLY A 15 -12.73 18.77 -6.44
C GLY A 15 -12.23 17.50 -7.13
N TYR A 16 -11.16 17.56 -7.93
CA TYR A 16 -10.61 16.38 -8.61
C TYR A 16 -9.80 15.53 -7.63
N SER A 17 -10.50 14.72 -6.84
CA SER A 17 -9.88 13.59 -6.15
C SER A 17 -9.42 12.59 -7.20
N LEU A 18 -8.12 12.34 -7.31
CA LEU A 18 -7.60 11.23 -8.10
C LEU A 18 -8.09 9.95 -7.42
N SER A 19 -9.17 9.36 -7.94
CA SER A 19 -9.66 8.07 -7.44
C SER A 19 -8.66 7.01 -7.87
N ALA A 20 -7.75 6.65 -6.98
CA ALA A 20 -6.90 5.49 -7.16
C ALA A 20 -7.78 4.26 -6.96
N ALA A 21 -8.16 3.59 -8.05
CA ALA A 21 -8.74 2.26 -7.96
C ALA A 21 -7.64 1.33 -7.43
N ALA A 22 -7.85 0.76 -6.24
CA ALA A 22 -7.02 -0.34 -5.79
C ALA A 22 -7.25 -1.52 -6.73
N ASP A 23 -6.18 -2.14 -7.21
CA ASP A 23 -6.29 -3.33 -8.03
C ASP A 23 -7.02 -4.43 -7.22
N PRO A 24 -8.05 -5.08 -7.77
CA PRO A 24 -8.82 -6.10 -7.05
C PRO A 24 -7.97 -7.33 -6.66
N SER A 25 -6.79 -7.51 -7.25
CA SER A 25 -5.81 -8.53 -6.81
C SER A 25 -5.04 -8.14 -5.54
N CYS A 26 -5.10 -6.88 -5.11
CA CYS A 26 -4.50 -6.42 -3.88
C CYS A 26 -5.44 -6.65 -2.68
N GLU A 27 -5.52 -7.90 -2.20
CA GLU A 27 -6.16 -8.21 -0.92
C GLU A 27 -5.34 -7.64 0.25
N GLY A 28 -5.66 -6.43 0.68
CA GLY A 28 -4.96 -5.73 1.76
C GLY A 28 -5.51 -6.03 3.15
N ARG A 29 -5.27 -7.22 3.71
CA ARG A 29 -5.35 -7.42 5.17
C ARG A 29 -3.95 -7.51 5.75
N PHE A 30 -3.39 -6.34 6.07
CA PHE A 30 -2.12 -6.28 6.80
C PHE A 30 -2.28 -6.94 8.18
N VAL A 31 -1.39 -7.86 8.51
CA VAL A 31 -1.42 -8.59 9.79
C VAL A 31 -1.27 -7.63 10.97
N ASN A 32 -2.08 -7.78 12.03
CA ASN A 32 -1.84 -7.03 13.26
C ASN A 32 -0.68 -7.66 14.04
N PRO A 33 0.48 -6.98 14.18
CA PRO A 33 1.65 -7.55 14.84
C PRO A 33 1.49 -7.75 16.35
N ILE A 34 0.38 -7.29 16.95
CA ILE A 34 0.10 -7.46 18.38
C ILE A 34 -0.70 -8.74 18.65
N THR A 35 -1.74 -9.00 17.85
CA THR A 35 -2.73 -10.05 18.14
C THR A 35 -2.73 -11.22 17.16
N ASP A 36 -2.27 -11.01 15.92
CA ASP A 36 -2.54 -11.98 14.84
C ASP A 36 -1.37 -12.92 14.57
N VAL A 37 -0.19 -12.63 15.14
CA VAL A 37 1.05 -13.34 14.82
C VAL A 37 1.91 -13.60 16.05
N CYS A 38 2.61 -14.72 16.03
CA CYS A 38 3.72 -14.98 16.93
C CYS A 38 4.99 -14.32 16.35
N TRP A 39 5.67 -13.47 17.12
CA TRP A 39 6.87 -12.76 16.66
C TRP A 39 8.04 -13.69 16.31
N ARG A 40 8.16 -14.84 16.99
CA ARG A 40 9.12 -15.86 16.58
C ARG A 40 8.76 -16.48 15.23
N CYS A 41 7.48 -16.49 14.88
CA CYS A 41 6.92 -17.19 13.74
C CYS A 41 6.93 -16.34 12.46
N ILE A 42 6.90 -15.00 12.59
CA ILE A 42 6.98 -14.08 11.46
C ILE A 42 8.41 -13.87 10.96
N PHE A 43 9.42 -14.34 11.70
CA PHE A 43 10.81 -14.24 11.30
C PHE A 43 11.37 -15.61 10.89
N PRO A 44 12.25 -15.65 9.87
CA PRO A 44 12.81 -14.52 9.11
C PRO A 44 11.78 -13.83 8.22
N LEU A 45 11.99 -12.54 7.98
CA LEU A 45 11.12 -11.72 7.15
C LEU A 45 11.96 -11.00 6.10
N SER A 46 11.62 -11.21 4.84
CA SER A 46 12.15 -10.47 3.70
C SER A 46 11.05 -9.59 3.10
N LEU A 47 11.45 -8.54 2.41
CA LEU A 47 10.58 -7.70 1.59
C LEU A 47 11.28 -7.50 0.25
N GLY A 48 10.73 -8.07 -0.82
CA GLY A 48 11.46 -8.14 -2.08
C GLY A 48 12.70 -9.03 -1.94
N SER A 49 13.82 -8.55 -2.47
CA SER A 49 15.14 -9.19 -2.31
C SER A 49 15.89 -8.81 -1.02
N VAL A 50 15.25 -8.06 -0.11
CA VAL A 50 15.91 -7.51 1.09
C VAL A 50 15.47 -8.27 2.33
N GLN A 51 16.42 -8.82 3.09
CA GLN A 51 16.14 -9.39 4.40
C GLN A 51 15.98 -8.26 5.44
N VAL A 52 14.80 -8.16 6.06
CA VAL A 52 14.50 -7.13 7.07
C VAL A 52 14.52 -7.67 8.50
N GLY A 53 14.44 -8.98 8.68
CA GLY A 53 14.63 -9.63 9.97
C GLY A 53 15.12 -11.06 9.84
N LYS A 54 15.94 -11.49 10.79
CA LYS A 54 16.49 -12.86 10.87
C LYS A 54 15.62 -13.72 11.78
N GLY A 55 15.60 -15.02 11.52
CA GLY A 55 14.94 -16.02 12.35
C GLY A 55 15.36 -17.43 11.94
N ASP A 56 14.92 -18.41 12.72
CA ASP A 56 15.33 -19.81 12.57
C ASP A 56 14.30 -20.66 11.80
N LEU A 57 13.21 -20.04 11.35
CA LEU A 57 12.14 -20.65 10.56
C LEU A 57 12.35 -20.38 9.05
N PRO A 58 11.59 -21.01 8.16
CA PRO A 58 11.61 -20.65 6.74
C PRO A 58 10.86 -19.34 6.48
N ASP A 59 11.38 -18.53 5.54
CA ASP A 59 10.67 -17.38 4.98
C ASP A 59 9.70 -17.84 3.88
N THR A 60 8.73 -16.99 3.54
CA THR A 60 7.87 -17.22 2.37
C THR A 60 8.56 -16.74 1.09
N SER A 61 8.11 -17.24 -0.06
CA SER A 61 8.67 -16.82 -1.35
C SER A 61 8.24 -15.38 -1.64
N ASN A 62 9.19 -14.45 -1.62
CA ASN A 62 8.96 -13.05 -1.98
C ASN A 62 9.27 -12.80 -3.47
N PRO A 63 8.53 -11.89 -4.15
CA PRO A 63 8.96 -11.33 -5.43
C PRO A 63 10.31 -10.60 -5.27
N GLY A 64 11.01 -10.31 -6.37
CA GLY A 64 12.29 -9.58 -6.29
C GLY A 64 12.16 -8.12 -5.83
N SER A 65 10.99 -7.50 -6.06
CA SER A 65 10.65 -6.12 -5.71
C SER A 65 9.54 -6.09 -4.66
N PRO A 66 9.66 -5.27 -3.59
CA PRO A 66 8.56 -5.07 -2.64
C PRO A 66 7.44 -4.17 -3.20
N LEU A 67 7.70 -3.48 -4.30
CA LEU A 67 6.72 -2.66 -4.99
C LEU A 67 6.10 -3.47 -6.14
N GLN A 68 4.79 -3.65 -6.10
CA GLN A 68 3.99 -4.16 -7.21
C GLN A 68 3.40 -2.96 -7.97
N LEU A 69 3.66 -2.91 -9.28
CA LEU A 69 3.09 -1.90 -10.18
C LEU A 69 1.89 -2.53 -10.89
N CYS A 70 0.69 -2.09 -10.55
CA CYS A 70 -0.53 -2.51 -11.23
C CYS A 70 -0.71 -1.71 -12.53
N PRO A 71 -1.27 -2.32 -13.60
CA PRO A 71 -1.66 -1.58 -14.80
C PRO A 71 -2.69 -0.48 -14.46
N ALA A 72 -2.67 0.60 -15.23
CA ALA A 72 -3.66 1.67 -15.16
C ALA A 72 -4.98 1.28 -15.85
#